data_AF-A0A843F918-F1
#
_entry.id   AF-A0A843F918-F1
#
_cell.length_a   1.000
_cell.length_b   1.000
_cell.length_c   1.000
_cell.angle_alpha   90.00
_cell.angle_beta   90.00
_cell.angle_gamma   90.00
#
_symmetry.space_group_name_H-M   'P 1'
#
loop_
_entity.id
_entity.type
_entity.pdbx_description
1 polymer ?
#
loop_
_entity_poly.entity_id
_entity_poly.type
_entity_poly.pdbx_seq_one_letter_code
_entity_poly.pdbx_strand_id
1 'polypeptide(L)'
;MKKNCPKCNGSGSIVVDYKECSSCGGTGYEDDSFDVGNHFKGVNSNARAKFDLGAEQDIPCEVCNGKGQVEVYEDCPNCKGTGQINVCRDCGKPLNEKYDICAECGAKRKEKKEAEEKRRARENEVKDVYVLDPLCEMRDMDRDKLYKGKITRIEKYGAFITLNNNVWGLMRGEVSGYSVGEEVIVFITSIKSREGKIDFAPAYVRNHRIIKLTKSIPRTVIEDLETKMGRMVRIDAEVLQVQQTSGPTIFTVTDESGVAEVAAFDEAGVRAYPEVVEGDAVEIIGDVNQHGGKTQIESSSMVKLDGSKKEQLHKLIDDALNAKAEPEEVDFLVKSDILNKLKPKMREAARKIRRAILDGRTILLRHHNDADGICAGVAMEKAVVPLIEEINPSNDAQYYYFKRSPSKAPFYELEDVVKDLSFALEDQERHGQKLPLIVLLDNGSTEEDIVALMQAKIYDIEVVVIDHHSPGDLLSVEEEDGEIVGATVAVDEYVDTHVNPY
;
A
#
# COMPACT_ATOMS: atom_id res chain seq x y z
N MET A 1 -17.41 37.91 33.51
CA MET A 1 -16.97 37.95 34.93
C MET A 1 -17.56 39.17 35.61
N LYS A 2 -18.31 39.01 36.70
CA LYS A 2 -18.96 40.13 37.40
C LYS A 2 -17.97 40.85 38.31
N LYS A 3 -17.90 42.19 38.21
CA LYS A 3 -17.14 43.06 39.12
C LYS A 3 -18.07 44.09 39.76
N ASN A 4 -17.72 44.54 40.96
CA ASN A 4 -18.46 45.61 41.63
C ASN A 4 -18.48 46.86 40.75
N CYS A 5 -19.65 47.49 40.65
CA CYS A 5 -19.81 48.71 39.88
C CYS A 5 -18.93 49.81 40.50
N PRO A 6 -18.00 50.40 39.76
CA PRO A 6 -17.06 51.40 40.30
C PRO A 6 -17.74 52.71 40.69
N LYS A 7 -18.99 52.98 40.24
CA LYS A 7 -19.74 54.19 40.60
C LYS A 7 -20.52 54.09 41.90
N CYS A 8 -20.94 52.89 42.30
CA CYS A 8 -21.67 52.68 43.55
C CYS A 8 -20.92 51.76 44.52
N ASN A 9 -19.68 51.37 44.21
CA ASN A 9 -18.87 50.43 44.99
C ASN A 9 -19.60 49.13 45.39
N GLY A 10 -20.60 48.70 44.60
CA GLY A 10 -21.42 47.51 44.89
C GLY A 10 -22.73 47.77 45.63
N SER A 11 -23.04 49.00 46.06
CA SER A 11 -24.29 49.31 46.78
C SER A 11 -25.55 49.28 45.91
N GLY A 12 -25.42 49.41 44.59
CA GLY A 12 -26.56 49.49 43.66
C GLY A 12 -27.23 50.87 43.61
N SER A 13 -27.01 51.74 44.60
CA SER A 13 -27.63 53.05 44.75
C SER A 13 -26.61 54.16 45.04
N ILE A 14 -26.96 55.40 44.70
CA ILE A 14 -26.18 56.61 44.97
C ILE A 14 -27.05 57.61 45.74
N VAL A 15 -26.45 58.32 46.71
CA VAL A 15 -27.14 59.40 47.44
C VAL A 15 -27.32 60.58 46.50
N VAL A 16 -28.56 61.04 46.32
CA VAL A 16 -28.90 62.15 45.42
C VAL A 16 -29.40 63.38 46.16
N ASP A 17 -29.92 63.24 47.38
CA ASP A 17 -30.49 64.35 48.15
C ASP A 17 -30.50 64.07 49.66
N TYR A 18 -30.69 65.10 50.48
CA TYR A 18 -30.84 65.01 51.94
C TYR A 18 -32.15 65.69 52.34
N LYS A 19 -33.06 64.95 52.98
CA LYS A 19 -34.34 65.49 53.49
C LYS A 19 -34.27 65.70 54.99
N GLU A 20 -34.88 66.78 55.47
CA GLU A 20 -35.00 67.04 56.91
C GLU A 20 -35.72 65.88 57.61
N CYS A 21 -35.19 65.48 58.77
CA CYS A 21 -35.73 64.37 59.53
C CYS A 21 -37.07 64.79 60.13
N SER A 22 -38.14 64.19 59.63
CA SER A 22 -39.52 64.48 60.05
C SER A 22 -39.80 64.19 61.53
N SER A 23 -38.98 63.37 62.18
CA SER A 23 -39.17 62.97 63.59
C SER A 23 -38.62 63.98 64.61
N CYS A 24 -37.61 64.77 64.26
CA CYS A 24 -37.05 65.81 65.12
C CYS A 24 -37.19 67.23 64.53
N GLY A 25 -37.95 67.38 63.42
CA GLY A 25 -38.13 68.67 62.76
C GLY A 25 -36.81 69.33 62.31
N GLY A 26 -35.77 68.54 62.06
CA GLY A 26 -34.45 69.02 61.65
C GLY A 26 -33.48 69.35 62.79
N THR A 27 -33.90 69.32 64.05
CA THR A 27 -33.03 69.71 65.18
C THR A 27 -32.01 68.64 65.56
N GLY A 28 -32.33 67.37 65.28
CA GLY A 28 -31.48 66.23 65.62
C GLY A 28 -31.64 65.70 67.04
N TYR A 29 -32.44 66.34 67.91
CA TYR A 29 -32.60 65.98 69.32
C TYR A 29 -34.09 65.95 69.74
N GLU A 30 -34.41 65.24 70.83
CA GLU A 30 -35.77 65.15 71.42
C GLU A 30 -35.98 66.24 72.50
N ASP A 31 -37.18 66.84 72.56
CA ASP A 31 -37.49 68.06 73.32
C ASP A 31 -37.68 67.88 74.86
N ASP A 32 -37.52 66.69 75.43
CA ASP A 32 -37.81 66.42 76.84
C ASP A 32 -36.56 66.48 77.75
N SER A 33 -36.42 67.59 78.51
CA SER A 33 -35.33 67.83 79.48
C SER A 33 -35.56 67.14 80.85
N PHE A 34 -34.56 66.42 81.38
CA PHE A 34 -34.64 65.72 82.68
C PHE A 34 -33.75 66.36 83.77
N ASP A 35 -34.35 66.81 84.88
CA ASP A 35 -33.67 67.56 85.97
C ASP A 35 -33.17 66.62 87.10
N VAL A 36 -31.83 66.51 87.26
CA VAL A 36 -31.17 65.53 88.17
C VAL A 36 -30.81 66.13 89.55
N GLY A 37 -31.35 67.30 89.90
CA GLY A 37 -30.98 68.06 91.11
C GLY A 37 -31.24 67.42 92.48
N ASN A 38 -32.06 66.35 92.59
CA ASN A 38 -32.55 65.86 93.90
C ASN A 38 -32.04 64.48 94.38
N HIS A 39 -31.07 63.85 93.71
CA HIS A 39 -30.67 62.46 94.04
C HIS A 39 -29.40 62.24 94.90
N PHE A 40 -28.74 63.30 95.40
CA PHE A 40 -27.51 63.15 96.22
C PHE A 40 -27.68 63.69 97.66
N LYS A 41 -28.22 62.85 98.58
CA LYS A 41 -28.13 63.07 100.04
C LYS A 41 -27.01 62.20 100.63
N GLY A 42 -25.99 62.83 101.23
CA GLY A 42 -24.98 62.13 102.05
C GLY A 42 -23.52 62.13 101.56
N VAL A 43 -23.15 62.98 100.60
CA VAL A 43 -21.77 62.99 100.03
C VAL A 43 -20.98 64.23 100.47
N ASN A 44 -19.72 64.03 100.85
CA ASN A 44 -18.75 65.00 101.37
C ASN A 44 -18.50 66.18 100.39
N SER A 45 -18.28 67.38 100.93
CA SER A 45 -18.20 68.68 100.24
C SER A 45 -17.15 68.78 99.13
N ASN A 46 -16.13 67.91 99.10
CA ASN A 46 -15.14 67.88 98.01
C ASN A 46 -15.57 67.10 96.75
N ALA A 47 -16.66 66.33 96.77
CA ALA A 47 -17.19 65.64 95.58
C ALA A 47 -18.22 66.47 94.80
N ARG A 48 -18.84 67.47 95.45
CA ARG A 48 -19.89 68.32 94.87
C ARG A 48 -19.37 69.40 93.93
N ALA A 49 -18.07 69.74 94.00
CA ALA A 49 -17.45 70.78 93.17
C ALA A 49 -16.81 70.24 91.86
N LYS A 50 -16.92 68.93 91.58
CA LYS A 50 -16.38 68.31 90.36
C LYS A 50 -17.43 67.92 89.31
N PHE A 51 -18.71 68.06 89.61
CA PHE A 51 -19.79 67.82 88.66
C PHE A 51 -20.52 69.14 88.41
N ASP A 52 -20.40 69.63 87.17
CA ASP A 52 -21.04 70.83 86.67
C ASP A 52 -22.55 70.54 86.47
N LEU A 53 -23.30 70.61 87.57
CA LEU A 53 -24.72 70.25 87.63
C LEU A 53 -25.61 71.44 87.25
N GLY A 54 -25.37 71.99 86.05
CA GLY A 54 -26.12 73.12 85.50
C GLY A 54 -26.45 72.99 84.01
N ALA A 55 -26.20 71.85 83.37
CA ALA A 55 -26.48 71.65 81.95
C ALA A 55 -27.59 70.62 81.72
N GLU A 56 -28.68 71.06 81.10
CA GLU A 56 -29.67 70.21 80.43
C GLU A 56 -28.91 69.33 79.40
N GLN A 57 -29.18 68.02 79.37
CA GLN A 57 -28.57 67.10 78.39
C GLN A 57 -29.60 66.71 77.34
N ASP A 58 -29.35 67.09 76.09
CA ASP A 58 -30.21 66.79 74.93
C ASP A 58 -30.04 65.33 74.44
N ILE A 59 -31.16 64.64 74.16
CA ILE A 59 -31.17 63.24 73.69
C ILE A 59 -31.17 63.23 72.14
N PRO A 60 -30.17 62.63 71.47
CA PRO A 60 -30.12 62.61 70.00
C PRO A 60 -31.17 61.68 69.40
N CYS A 61 -31.89 62.18 68.39
CA CYS A 61 -32.97 61.49 67.66
C CYS A 61 -32.47 60.19 67.00
N GLU A 62 -33.14 59.07 67.25
CA GLU A 62 -32.75 57.74 66.75
C GLU A 62 -32.83 57.58 65.22
N VAL A 63 -33.71 58.35 64.56
CA VAL A 63 -33.95 58.21 63.10
C VAL A 63 -32.85 58.89 62.28
N CYS A 64 -32.36 60.05 62.71
CA CYS A 64 -31.25 60.74 62.07
C CYS A 64 -29.92 60.62 62.81
N ASN A 65 -29.89 59.87 63.93
CA ASN A 65 -28.75 59.74 64.84
C ASN A 65 -28.07 61.09 65.15
N GLY A 66 -28.85 62.10 65.54
CA GLY A 66 -28.33 63.43 65.87
C GLY A 66 -28.02 64.36 64.69
N LYS A 67 -28.22 63.94 63.43
CA LYS A 67 -27.82 64.75 62.25
C LYS A 67 -28.90 65.70 61.71
N GLY A 68 -30.16 65.55 62.11
CA GLY A 68 -31.29 66.36 61.63
C GLY A 68 -31.74 66.11 60.18
N GLN A 69 -31.03 65.28 59.40
CA GLN A 69 -31.33 64.99 57.98
C GLN A 69 -31.17 63.50 57.64
N VAL A 70 -31.94 63.00 56.67
CA VAL A 70 -31.97 61.61 56.16
C VAL A 70 -31.63 61.58 54.68
N GLU A 71 -30.75 60.68 54.28
CA GLU A 71 -30.27 60.51 52.90
C GLU A 71 -31.33 59.88 51.97
N VAL A 72 -31.50 60.47 50.78
CA VAL A 72 -32.35 59.95 49.70
C VAL A 72 -31.47 59.31 48.63
N TYR A 73 -31.79 58.05 48.30
CA TYR A 73 -31.02 57.23 47.36
C TYR A 73 -31.77 57.03 46.05
N GLU A 74 -31.05 57.10 44.92
CA GLU A 74 -31.53 56.66 43.60
C GLU A 74 -30.71 55.48 43.08
N ASP A 75 -31.33 54.67 42.22
CA ASP A 75 -30.65 53.54 41.58
C ASP A 75 -29.47 54.02 40.74
N CYS A 76 -28.31 53.39 40.92
CA CYS A 76 -27.10 53.78 40.22
C CYS A 76 -27.27 53.59 38.71
N PRO A 77 -27.18 54.66 37.88
CA PRO A 77 -27.48 54.60 36.45
C PRO A 77 -26.54 53.67 35.67
N ASN A 78 -25.36 53.36 36.22
CA ASN A 78 -24.34 52.53 35.59
C ASN A 78 -24.55 51.02 35.80
N CYS A 79 -25.24 50.61 36.86
CA CYS A 79 -25.56 49.20 37.12
C CYS A 79 -27.08 48.94 37.20
N LYS A 80 -27.92 49.98 37.04
CA LYS A 80 -29.38 49.92 37.09
C LYS A 80 -29.88 49.15 38.33
N GLY A 81 -29.34 49.49 39.51
CA GLY A 81 -29.70 48.87 40.78
C GLY A 81 -29.01 47.54 41.13
N THR A 82 -28.30 46.90 40.18
CA THR A 82 -27.73 45.54 40.42
C THR A 82 -26.41 45.53 41.22
N GLY A 83 -25.75 46.68 41.38
CA GLY A 83 -24.46 46.81 42.08
C GLY A 83 -23.25 46.17 41.35
N GLN A 84 -23.47 45.40 40.28
CA GLN A 84 -22.42 44.65 39.57
C GLN A 84 -22.47 44.91 38.06
N ILE A 85 -21.30 45.00 37.43
CA ILE A 85 -21.18 45.07 35.97
C ILE A 85 -20.45 43.84 35.45
N ASN A 86 -20.94 43.26 34.36
CA ASN A 86 -20.27 42.14 33.73
C ASN A 86 -19.12 42.68 32.86
N VAL A 87 -17.91 42.15 33.02
CA VAL A 87 -16.72 42.55 32.25
C VAL A 87 -16.08 41.35 31.57
N CYS A 88 -15.45 41.61 30.42
CA CYS A 88 -14.65 40.65 29.67
C CYS A 88 -13.50 40.13 30.52
N ARG A 89 -13.33 38.81 30.58
CA ARG A 89 -12.25 38.17 31.35
C ARG A 89 -10.84 38.58 30.90
N ASP A 90 -10.64 38.76 29.59
CA ASP A 90 -9.29 38.92 29.03
C ASP A 90 -8.87 40.39 28.89
N CYS A 91 -9.81 41.35 28.75
CA CYS A 91 -9.49 42.78 28.56
C CYS A 91 -10.24 43.75 29.48
N GLY A 92 -11.18 43.27 30.31
CA GLY A 92 -11.89 44.10 31.28
C GLY A 92 -12.97 45.04 30.72
N LYS A 93 -13.25 45.03 29.40
CA LYS A 93 -14.33 45.83 28.80
C LYS A 93 -15.71 45.40 29.34
N PRO A 94 -16.65 46.34 29.61
CA PRO A 94 -18.00 46.00 30.04
C PRO A 94 -18.74 45.22 28.95
N LEU A 95 -19.44 44.16 29.35
CA LEU A 95 -20.19 43.24 28.49
C LEU A 95 -21.66 43.25 28.87
N ASN A 96 -22.50 43.09 27.85
CA ASN A 96 -23.91 42.81 28.06
C ASN A 96 -24.06 41.39 28.61
N GLU A 97 -25.05 41.15 29.48
CA GLU A 97 -25.07 40.08 30.48
C GLU A 97 -24.91 38.62 29.98
N LYS A 98 -24.93 38.38 28.67
CA LYS A 98 -24.87 37.05 28.05
C LYS A 98 -23.48 36.49 27.75
N TYR A 99 -22.39 37.26 27.81
CA TYR A 99 -21.07 36.79 27.37
C TYR A 99 -19.96 37.05 28.39
N ASP A 100 -19.02 36.10 28.52
CA ASP A 100 -17.85 36.20 29.42
C ASP A 100 -16.60 36.78 28.76
N ILE A 101 -16.57 36.83 27.43
CA ILE A 101 -15.45 37.31 26.62
C ILE A 101 -16.01 38.24 25.53
N CYS A 102 -15.37 39.39 25.28
CA CYS A 102 -15.78 40.30 24.22
C CYS A 102 -15.52 39.70 22.83
N ALA A 103 -16.23 40.19 21.81
CA ALA A 103 -16.08 39.72 20.43
C ALA A 103 -14.61 39.80 19.93
N GLU A 104 -13.88 40.87 20.28
CA GLU A 104 -12.45 41.05 19.92
C GLU A 104 -11.54 39.99 20.56
N CYS A 105 -11.69 39.71 21.87
CA CYS A 105 -10.89 38.70 22.56
C CYS A 105 -11.26 37.28 22.11
N GLY A 106 -12.53 37.04 21.79
CA GLY A 106 -13.00 35.80 21.19
C GLY A 106 -12.38 35.56 19.81
N ALA A 107 -12.33 36.59 18.96
CA ALA A 107 -11.68 36.53 17.65
C ALA A 107 -10.18 36.24 17.75
N LYS A 108 -9.45 36.95 18.62
CA LYS A 108 -8.01 36.69 18.87
C LYS A 108 -7.73 35.27 19.37
N ARG A 109 -8.64 34.70 20.17
CA ARG A 109 -8.55 33.30 20.62
C ARG A 109 -8.76 32.32 19.47
N LYS A 110 -9.74 32.59 18.60
CA LYS A 110 -9.99 31.78 17.40
C LYS A 110 -8.80 31.82 16.44
N GLU A 111 -8.27 33.00 16.14
CA GLU A 111 -7.08 33.16 15.29
C GLU A 111 -5.86 32.40 15.84
N LYS A 112 -5.60 32.50 17.16
CA LYS A 112 -4.52 31.73 17.79
C LYS A 112 -4.75 30.23 17.71
N LYS A 113 -5.99 29.78 17.93
CA LYS A 113 -6.35 28.36 17.84
C LYS A 113 -6.20 27.83 16.41
N GLU A 114 -6.67 28.57 15.41
CA GLU A 114 -6.51 28.23 13.99
C GLU A 114 -5.05 28.23 13.55
N ALA A 115 -4.23 29.18 14.04
CA ALA A 115 -2.80 29.21 13.78
C ALA A 115 -2.09 28.00 14.42
N GLU A 116 -2.47 27.62 15.64
CA GLU A 116 -1.92 26.44 16.32
C GLU A 116 -2.36 25.13 15.66
N GLU A 117 -3.61 25.02 15.23
CA GLU A 117 -4.13 23.88 14.47
C GLU A 117 -3.44 23.74 13.11
N LYS A 118 -3.25 24.85 12.36
CA LYS A 118 -2.47 24.85 11.12
C LYS A 118 -1.00 24.47 11.36
N ARG A 119 -0.41 24.90 12.47
CA ARG A 119 0.97 24.51 12.84
C ARG A 119 1.05 23.01 13.13
N ARG A 120 0.12 22.47 13.92
CA ARG A 120 0.04 21.03 14.22
C ARG A 120 -0.23 20.20 12.96
N ALA A 121 -1.08 20.68 12.05
CA ALA A 121 -1.34 20.02 10.78
C ALA A 121 -0.07 19.94 9.91
N ARG A 122 0.69 21.03 9.79
CA ARG A 122 1.99 21.03 9.09
C ARG A 122 3.06 20.16 9.78
N GLU A 123 3.08 20.13 11.10
CA GLU A 123 4.02 19.27 11.85
C GLU A 123 3.69 17.78 11.75
N ASN A 124 2.40 17.44 11.57
CA ASN A 124 1.94 16.06 11.43
C ASN A 124 1.88 15.58 9.98
N GLU A 125 2.13 16.46 9.00
CA GLU A 125 2.19 16.11 7.59
C GLU A 125 3.26 15.03 7.36
N VAL A 126 2.84 13.91 6.77
CA VAL A 126 3.75 12.81 6.45
C VAL A 126 4.57 13.23 5.24
N LYS A 127 5.89 13.30 5.39
CA LYS A 127 6.79 13.58 4.26
C LYS A 127 7.44 12.31 3.74
N ASP A 128 7.64 12.26 2.44
CA ASP A 128 8.37 11.15 1.82
C ASP A 128 9.88 11.36 1.97
N VAL A 129 10.55 10.33 2.47
CA VAL A 129 12.01 10.27 2.63
C VAL A 129 12.54 9.12 1.81
N TYR A 130 13.46 9.43 0.90
CA TYR A 130 13.97 8.49 -0.07
C TYR A 130 15.26 7.82 0.42
N VAL A 131 15.33 6.50 0.28
CA VAL A 131 16.57 5.71 0.43
C VAL A 131 17.05 5.38 -0.98
N LEU A 132 18.26 5.82 -1.33
CA LEU A 132 18.83 5.54 -2.66
C LEU A 132 19.20 4.07 -2.77
N ASP A 133 18.79 3.46 -3.88
CA ASP A 133 19.33 2.17 -4.32
C ASP A 133 20.83 2.30 -4.67
N PRO A 134 21.65 1.24 -4.47
CA PRO A 134 23.08 1.26 -4.82
C PRO A 134 23.39 1.70 -6.26
N LEU A 135 22.48 1.48 -7.20
CA LEU A 135 22.66 1.80 -8.61
C LEU A 135 22.38 3.26 -8.97
N CYS A 136 21.73 4.01 -8.08
CA CYS A 136 21.43 5.42 -8.31
C CYS A 136 22.70 6.28 -8.30
N GLU A 137 22.78 7.19 -9.26
CA GLU A 137 23.85 8.17 -9.37
C GLU A 137 23.35 9.57 -8.96
N MET A 138 24.27 10.54 -8.89
CA MET A 138 23.92 11.93 -8.59
C MET A 138 22.88 12.54 -9.56
N ARG A 139 22.75 11.97 -10.77
CA ARG A 139 21.80 12.42 -11.80
C ARG A 139 20.36 12.00 -11.51
N ASP A 140 20.18 10.94 -10.74
CA ASP A 140 18.86 10.40 -10.40
C ASP A 140 18.24 11.11 -9.18
N MET A 141 18.98 12.06 -8.60
CA MET A 141 18.58 12.81 -7.41
C MET A 141 17.85 14.11 -7.77
N ASP A 142 16.88 14.45 -6.93
CA ASP A 142 16.05 15.64 -7.03
C ASP A 142 16.30 16.55 -5.82
N ARG A 143 16.36 17.86 -6.05
CA ARG A 143 16.62 18.84 -4.98
C ARG A 143 15.45 19.02 -4.04
N ASP A 144 14.24 18.75 -4.50
CA ASP A 144 13.02 18.95 -3.73
C ASP A 144 12.67 17.75 -2.84
N LYS A 145 13.47 16.67 -2.91
CA LYS A 145 13.27 15.43 -2.16
C LYS A 145 14.17 15.36 -0.92
N LEU A 146 13.69 14.60 0.07
CA LEU A 146 14.42 14.27 1.28
C LEU A 146 15.10 12.91 1.13
N TYR A 147 16.31 12.78 1.63
CA TYR A 147 17.11 11.57 1.53
C TYR A 147 17.56 11.09 2.89
N LYS A 148 17.55 9.78 3.09
CA LYS A 148 18.14 9.15 4.27
C LYS A 148 19.57 8.73 3.95
N GLY A 149 20.52 9.14 4.78
CA GLY A 149 21.93 8.84 4.62
C GLY A 149 22.62 8.50 5.94
N LYS A 150 23.82 7.96 5.86
CA LYS A 150 24.65 7.62 7.03
C LYS A 150 25.85 8.54 7.12
N ILE A 151 26.13 9.05 8.32
CA ILE A 151 27.32 9.86 8.58
C ILE A 151 28.55 8.97 8.57
N THR A 152 29.49 9.23 7.68
CA THR A 152 30.74 8.47 7.57
C THR A 152 31.91 9.18 8.22
N ARG A 153 31.93 10.52 8.21
CA ARG A 153 33.02 11.31 8.79
C ARG A 153 32.50 12.64 9.32
N ILE A 154 33.05 13.13 10.43
CA ILE A 154 32.72 14.45 10.99
C ILE A 154 33.99 15.30 10.99
N GLU A 155 33.87 16.52 10.51
CA GLU A 155 34.92 17.53 10.47
C GLU A 155 34.44 18.81 11.16
N LYS A 156 35.38 19.73 11.47
CA LYS A 156 35.05 21.02 12.11
C LYS A 156 34.09 21.90 11.30
N TYR A 157 33.97 21.67 10.00
CA TYR A 157 33.15 22.48 9.07
C TYR A 157 31.91 21.74 8.56
N GLY A 158 31.67 20.49 8.97
CA GLY A 158 30.53 19.71 8.51
C GLY A 158 30.72 18.20 8.64
N ALA A 159 29.67 17.45 8.30
CA ALA A 159 29.67 15.99 8.33
C ALA A 159 29.53 15.42 6.92
N PHE A 160 30.32 14.41 6.58
CA PHE A 160 30.19 13.66 5.34
C PHE A 160 29.11 12.61 5.48
N ILE A 161 28.18 12.62 4.52
CA ILE A 161 27.03 11.73 4.48
C ILE A 161 27.11 10.91 3.21
N THR A 162 26.98 9.61 3.38
CA THR A 162 26.91 8.64 2.30
C THR A 162 25.45 8.20 2.16
N LEU A 163 24.89 8.37 0.96
CA LEU A 163 23.54 7.91 0.64
C LEU A 163 23.58 6.48 0.09
N ASN A 164 24.55 6.19 -0.76
CA ASN A 164 24.88 4.85 -1.26
C ASN A 164 26.38 4.78 -1.63
N ASN A 165 26.83 3.68 -2.23
CA ASN A 165 28.25 3.49 -2.61
C ASN A 165 28.77 4.52 -3.63
N ASN A 166 27.89 5.10 -4.44
CA ASN A 166 28.23 6.00 -5.55
C ASN A 166 27.99 7.48 -5.23
N VAL A 167 27.20 7.77 -4.19
CA VAL A 167 26.69 9.11 -3.89
C VAL A 167 26.97 9.45 -2.43
N TRP A 168 27.84 10.44 -2.26
CA TRP A 168 28.20 11.02 -0.98
C TRP A 168 28.30 12.55 -1.10
N GLY A 169 28.24 13.23 0.03
CA GLY A 169 28.28 14.68 0.08
C GLY A 169 28.57 15.23 1.47
N LEU A 170 28.67 16.55 1.55
CA LEU A 170 29.01 17.28 2.77
C LEU A 170 27.79 18.02 3.29
N MET A 171 27.36 17.68 4.50
CA MET A 171 26.40 18.47 5.26
C MET A 171 27.12 19.60 5.99
N ARG A 172 26.83 20.85 5.58
CA ARG A 172 27.40 22.05 6.19
C ARG A 172 26.51 22.51 7.34
N GLY A 173 27.09 22.79 8.50
CA GLY A 173 26.35 23.28 9.65
C GLY A 173 27.00 22.88 10.97
N GLU A 174 26.26 23.14 12.05
CA GLU A 174 26.69 22.76 13.39
C GLU A 174 26.56 21.24 13.58
N VAL A 175 27.69 20.57 13.81
CA VAL A 175 27.78 19.10 13.88
C VAL A 175 27.87 18.55 15.30
N SER A 176 27.70 19.41 16.31
CA SER A 176 27.89 19.09 17.74
C SER A 176 26.94 18.01 18.28
N GLY A 177 25.82 17.75 17.60
CA GLY A 177 24.83 16.75 17.99
C GLY A 177 24.91 15.41 17.23
N TYR A 178 25.85 15.24 16.30
CA TYR A 178 25.89 14.07 15.42
C TYR A 178 27.06 13.13 15.74
N SER A 179 26.85 11.84 15.52
CA SER A 179 27.87 10.80 15.68
C SER A 179 28.19 10.08 14.37
N VAL A 180 29.42 9.56 14.23
CA VAL A 180 29.79 8.73 13.09
C VAL A 180 28.97 7.43 13.13
N GLY A 181 28.37 7.06 11.99
CA GLY A 181 27.50 5.91 11.84
C GLY A 181 26.02 6.21 12.07
N GLU A 182 25.65 7.40 12.51
CA GLU A 182 24.26 7.83 12.69
C GLU A 182 23.54 8.01 11.35
N GLU A 183 22.27 7.63 11.29
CA GLU A 183 21.40 7.86 10.15
C GLU A 183 20.72 9.24 10.26
N VAL A 184 20.79 10.03 9.19
CA VAL A 184 20.27 11.39 9.15
C VAL A 184 19.43 11.62 7.91
N ILE A 185 18.40 12.44 8.04
CA ILE A 185 17.58 12.90 6.91
C ILE A 185 18.14 14.23 6.43
N VAL A 186 18.41 14.31 5.13
CA VAL A 186 18.99 15.48 4.49
C VAL A 186 18.23 15.87 3.25
N PHE A 187 18.36 17.15 2.88
CA PHE A 187 17.94 17.63 1.57
C PHE A 187 19.14 18.23 0.83
N ILE A 188 19.04 18.24 -0.49
CA ILE A 188 20.12 18.73 -1.33
C ILE A 188 20.05 20.26 -1.40
N THR A 189 21.14 20.92 -1.01
CA THR A 189 21.25 22.38 -1.18
C THR A 189 21.89 22.73 -2.52
N SER A 190 22.92 21.99 -2.93
CA SER A 190 23.55 22.18 -4.23
C SER A 190 24.18 20.89 -4.74
N ILE A 191 24.09 20.68 -6.06
CA ILE A 191 24.76 19.59 -6.77
C ILE A 191 25.84 20.20 -7.64
N LYS A 192 27.10 19.86 -7.35
CA LYS A 192 28.28 20.30 -8.12
C LYS A 192 28.75 19.16 -9.00
N SER A 193 28.02 18.88 -10.08
CA SER A 193 28.22 17.72 -10.95
C SER A 193 29.64 17.62 -11.55
N ARG A 194 30.33 18.74 -11.78
CA ARG A 194 31.71 18.75 -12.30
C ARG A 194 32.76 18.29 -11.29
N GLU A 195 32.50 18.47 -10.00
CA GLU A 195 33.42 18.09 -8.93
C GLU A 195 33.04 16.76 -8.28
N GLY A 196 31.89 16.18 -8.66
CA GLY A 196 31.34 14.98 -8.01
C GLY A 196 31.00 15.23 -6.54
N LYS A 197 30.54 16.44 -6.19
CA LYS A 197 30.23 16.82 -4.80
C LYS A 197 28.77 17.25 -4.66
N ILE A 198 28.15 16.85 -3.56
CA ILE A 198 26.82 17.30 -3.15
C ILE A 198 26.96 18.02 -1.81
N ASP A 199 26.33 19.19 -1.69
CA ASP A 199 26.20 19.86 -0.40
C ASP A 199 24.79 19.60 0.16
N PHE A 200 24.73 19.10 1.39
CA PHE A 200 23.50 18.76 2.11
C PHE A 200 23.20 19.75 3.23
N ALA A 201 21.95 19.80 3.64
CA ALA A 201 21.52 20.40 4.90
C ALA A 201 20.59 19.43 5.66
N PRO A 202 20.60 19.47 7.00
CA PRO A 202 19.77 18.60 7.81
C PRO A 202 18.29 18.95 7.66
N ALA A 203 17.44 17.93 7.57
CA ALA A 203 15.99 18.08 7.60
C ALA A 203 15.43 17.30 8.79
N TYR A 204 14.70 18.00 9.67
CA TYR A 204 14.00 17.37 10.78
C TYR A 204 12.55 17.10 10.40
N VAL A 205 12.20 15.82 10.27
CA VAL A 205 10.85 15.37 9.95
C VAL A 205 10.36 14.45 11.06
N ARG A 206 9.21 14.77 11.66
CA ARG A 206 8.61 13.93 12.71
C ARG A 206 7.94 12.69 12.12
N ASN A 207 7.08 12.87 11.13
CA ASN A 207 6.37 11.78 10.46
C ASN A 207 6.89 11.64 9.03
N HIS A 208 7.46 10.49 8.71
CA HIS A 208 7.94 10.22 7.37
C HIS A 208 7.59 8.82 6.89
N ARG A 209 7.41 8.70 5.58
CA ARG A 209 7.34 7.41 4.89
C ARG A 209 8.65 7.17 4.16
N ILE A 210 9.23 6.00 4.34
CA ILE A 210 10.46 5.61 3.63
C ILE A 210 10.07 5.08 2.25
N ILE A 211 10.65 5.64 1.19
CA ILE A 211 10.48 5.21 -0.19
C ILE A 211 11.84 4.81 -0.76
N LYS A 212 11.97 3.62 -1.33
CA LYS A 212 13.20 3.23 -2.03
C LYS A 212 13.22 3.90 -3.40
N LEU A 213 14.26 4.66 -3.71
CA LEU A 213 14.47 5.27 -5.02
C LEU A 213 15.35 4.34 -5.86
N THR A 214 14.79 3.74 -6.90
CA THR A 214 15.50 2.89 -7.87
C THR A 214 15.79 3.65 -9.16
N LYS A 215 16.82 3.22 -9.91
CA LYS A 215 17.19 3.81 -11.20
C LYS A 215 16.11 3.49 -12.23
N SER A 216 15.57 4.52 -12.89
CA SER A 216 14.53 4.35 -13.91
C SER A 216 15.16 3.95 -15.24
N ILE A 217 15.34 2.65 -15.46
CA ILE A 217 15.84 2.08 -16.72
C ILE A 217 14.62 1.55 -17.50
N PRO A 218 14.48 1.89 -18.80
CA PRO A 218 13.38 1.35 -19.60
C PRO A 218 13.50 -0.18 -19.72
N ARG A 219 12.33 -0.85 -19.71
CA ARG A 219 12.26 -2.29 -19.93
C ARG A 219 12.86 -2.64 -21.30
N THR A 220 13.70 -3.66 -21.32
CA THR A 220 14.27 -4.29 -22.52
C THR A 220 13.76 -5.74 -22.58
N VAL A 221 13.50 -6.25 -23.77
CA VAL A 221 13.14 -7.67 -23.98
C VAL A 221 14.39 -8.52 -24.18
N ILE A 222 14.30 -9.82 -23.89
CA ILE A 222 15.43 -10.76 -23.96
C ILE A 222 16.04 -10.84 -25.36
N GLU A 223 15.23 -10.84 -26.41
CA GLU A 223 15.70 -10.89 -27.81
C GLU A 223 16.61 -9.70 -28.17
N ASP A 224 16.40 -8.53 -27.54
CA ASP A 224 17.19 -7.33 -27.79
C ASP A 224 18.54 -7.31 -27.05
N LEU A 225 18.80 -8.26 -26.13
CA LEU A 225 19.98 -8.25 -25.27
C LEU A 225 21.29 -8.27 -26.07
N GLU A 226 21.35 -9.01 -27.17
CA GLU A 226 22.54 -9.06 -28.05
C GLU A 226 22.91 -7.67 -28.60
N THR A 227 21.92 -6.83 -28.87
CA THR A 227 22.17 -5.46 -29.36
C THR A 227 22.61 -4.49 -28.26
N LYS A 228 22.53 -4.92 -26.99
CA LYS A 228 22.82 -4.12 -25.79
C LYS A 228 24.07 -4.59 -25.05
N MET A 229 24.94 -5.35 -25.70
CA MET A 229 26.23 -5.79 -25.14
C MET A 229 27.00 -4.66 -24.44
N GLY A 230 27.45 -4.92 -23.21
CA GLY A 230 28.21 -4.00 -22.36
C GLY A 230 27.38 -2.84 -21.80
N ARG A 231 26.04 -2.89 -21.87
CA ARG A 231 25.15 -1.88 -21.29
C ARG A 231 24.34 -2.46 -20.14
N MET A 232 24.01 -1.59 -19.21
CA MET A 232 23.03 -1.89 -18.16
C MET A 232 21.62 -1.85 -18.74
N VAL A 233 20.87 -2.94 -18.52
CA VAL A 233 19.49 -3.09 -18.95
C VAL A 233 18.60 -3.42 -17.76
N ARG A 234 17.30 -3.26 -17.96
CA ARG A 234 16.26 -3.69 -17.01
C ARG A 234 15.30 -4.60 -17.76
N ILE A 235 15.16 -5.83 -17.29
CA ILE A 235 14.24 -6.83 -17.86
C ILE A 235 13.21 -7.22 -16.79
N ASP A 236 12.00 -7.52 -17.22
CA ASP A 236 10.98 -8.14 -16.36
C ASP A 236 10.75 -9.54 -16.95
N ALA A 237 10.98 -10.58 -16.15
CA ALA A 237 11.01 -11.98 -16.60
C ALA A 237 10.51 -12.95 -15.52
N GLU A 238 10.04 -14.12 -15.92
CA GLU A 238 9.70 -15.23 -15.03
C GLU A 238 10.91 -16.17 -14.85
N VAL A 239 11.15 -16.63 -13.63
CA VAL A 239 12.23 -17.57 -13.33
C VAL A 239 11.81 -18.99 -13.72
N LEU A 240 12.50 -19.59 -14.68
CA LEU A 240 12.29 -20.98 -15.10
C LEU A 240 13.06 -21.97 -14.24
N GLN A 241 14.32 -21.65 -13.92
CA GLN A 241 15.20 -22.57 -13.20
C GLN A 241 16.23 -21.80 -12.38
N VAL A 242 16.58 -22.33 -11.20
CA VAL A 242 17.66 -21.80 -10.35
C VAL A 242 18.76 -22.84 -10.17
N GLN A 243 19.97 -22.54 -10.65
CA GLN A 243 21.14 -23.40 -10.52
C GLN A 243 22.20 -22.74 -9.63
N GLN A 244 22.48 -23.34 -8.48
CA GLN A 244 23.59 -22.93 -7.62
C GLN A 244 24.89 -23.56 -8.12
N THR A 245 25.86 -22.72 -8.50
CA THR A 245 27.20 -23.17 -8.88
C THR A 245 28.19 -22.93 -7.73
N SER A 246 29.47 -23.28 -7.92
CA SER A 246 30.55 -22.94 -6.99
C SER A 246 30.88 -21.43 -6.97
N GLY A 247 30.38 -20.66 -7.94
CA GLY A 247 30.54 -19.21 -8.05
C GLY A 247 29.20 -18.49 -7.91
N PRO A 248 28.68 -17.85 -8.98
CA PRO A 248 27.38 -17.19 -8.94
C PRO A 248 26.22 -18.20 -8.94
N THR A 249 25.06 -17.73 -8.49
CA THR A 249 23.79 -18.42 -8.73
C THR A 249 23.32 -18.05 -10.14
N ILE A 250 23.03 -19.06 -10.96
CA ILE A 250 22.54 -18.86 -12.33
C ILE A 250 21.01 -19.03 -12.32
N PHE A 251 20.31 -17.99 -12.74
CA PHE A 251 18.87 -18.01 -12.95
C PHE A 251 18.60 -18.09 -14.45
N THR A 252 17.87 -19.11 -14.88
CA THR A 252 17.31 -19.16 -16.23
C THR A 252 15.97 -18.45 -16.19
N VAL A 253 15.81 -17.40 -16.98
CA VAL A 253 14.60 -16.56 -16.98
C VAL A 253 14.02 -16.44 -18.37
N THR A 254 12.71 -16.20 -18.45
CA THR A 254 11.99 -16.05 -19.71
C THR A 254 11.07 -14.83 -19.71
N ASP A 255 10.93 -14.21 -20.87
CA ASP A 255 9.93 -13.18 -21.15
C ASP A 255 9.15 -13.54 -22.42
N GLU A 256 8.33 -12.62 -22.93
CA GLU A 256 7.54 -12.86 -24.15
C GLU A 256 8.38 -13.13 -25.41
N SER A 257 9.65 -12.73 -25.41
CA SER A 257 10.54 -12.82 -26.56
C SER A 257 11.37 -14.09 -26.56
N GLY A 258 11.92 -14.49 -25.40
CA GLY A 258 12.81 -15.65 -25.32
C GLY A 258 13.28 -16.02 -23.91
N VAL A 259 14.44 -16.70 -23.86
CA VAL A 259 15.06 -17.22 -22.64
C VAL A 259 16.47 -16.67 -22.51
N ALA A 260 16.88 -16.27 -21.31
CA ALA A 260 18.22 -15.77 -21.01
C ALA A 260 18.74 -16.32 -19.68
N GLU A 261 20.06 -16.36 -19.53
CA GLU A 261 20.73 -16.67 -18.28
C GLU A 261 21.09 -15.37 -17.53
N VAL A 262 20.85 -15.37 -16.23
CA VAL A 262 21.17 -14.26 -15.32
C VAL A 262 22.11 -14.79 -14.23
N ALA A 263 23.34 -14.30 -14.21
CA ALA A 263 24.31 -14.60 -13.18
C ALA A 263 24.18 -13.59 -12.04
N ALA A 264 23.81 -14.06 -10.85
CA ALA A 264 23.77 -13.26 -9.64
C ALA A 264 24.87 -13.70 -8.68
N PHE A 265 25.64 -12.73 -8.18
CA PHE A 265 26.75 -12.96 -7.27
C PHE A 265 26.53 -12.18 -5.97
N ASP A 266 26.72 -12.84 -4.83
CA ASP A 266 26.74 -12.22 -3.50
C ASP A 266 28.10 -12.51 -2.85
N GLU A 267 28.34 -13.78 -2.48
CA GLU A 267 29.63 -14.30 -2.04
C GLU A 267 29.91 -15.67 -2.69
N ALA A 268 31.17 -16.11 -2.72
CA ALA A 268 31.56 -17.38 -3.33
C ALA A 268 30.85 -18.57 -2.65
N GLY A 269 29.99 -19.26 -3.41
CA GLY A 269 29.23 -20.41 -2.93
C GLY A 269 27.97 -20.07 -2.13
N VAL A 270 27.66 -18.79 -1.92
CA VAL A 270 26.42 -18.34 -1.27
C VAL A 270 25.34 -18.11 -2.33
N ARG A 271 24.14 -18.65 -2.09
CA ARG A 271 22.99 -18.45 -2.98
C ARG A 271 22.57 -16.98 -2.94
N ALA A 272 22.65 -16.31 -4.09
CA ALA A 272 22.09 -14.97 -4.26
C ALA A 272 20.56 -15.07 -4.35
N TYR A 273 19.85 -14.10 -3.74
CA TYR A 273 18.38 -14.00 -3.75
C TYR A 273 17.66 -15.31 -3.33
N PRO A 274 17.91 -15.83 -2.11
CA PRO A 274 17.32 -17.09 -1.64
C PRO A 274 15.79 -17.10 -1.63
N GLU A 275 15.16 -15.93 -1.57
CA GLU A 275 13.72 -15.76 -1.64
C GLU A 275 13.14 -16.02 -3.03
N VAL A 276 13.93 -15.90 -4.10
CA VAL A 276 13.51 -16.10 -5.49
C VAL A 276 13.56 -17.59 -5.86
N VAL A 277 12.42 -18.12 -6.31
CA VAL A 277 12.21 -19.51 -6.71
C VAL A 277 11.63 -19.58 -8.14
N GLU A 278 11.53 -20.79 -8.66
CA GLU A 278 10.91 -21.07 -9.96
C GLU A 278 9.44 -20.61 -9.98
N GLY A 279 9.01 -20.01 -11.09
CA GLY A 279 7.68 -19.41 -11.27
C GLY A 279 7.51 -18.00 -10.68
N ASP A 280 8.55 -17.42 -10.06
CA ASP A 280 8.51 -16.02 -9.64
C ASP A 280 8.71 -15.07 -10.81
N ALA A 281 7.88 -14.03 -10.88
CA ALA A 281 8.12 -12.88 -11.73
C ALA A 281 9.12 -11.94 -11.04
N VAL A 282 10.17 -11.54 -11.75
CA VAL A 282 11.26 -10.71 -11.24
C VAL A 282 11.58 -9.56 -12.17
N GLU A 283 11.89 -8.41 -11.58
CA GLU A 283 12.55 -7.29 -12.24
C GLU A 283 14.05 -7.41 -11.99
N ILE A 284 14.81 -7.45 -13.08
CA ILE A 284 16.26 -7.66 -13.06
C ILE A 284 16.92 -6.45 -13.69
N ILE A 285 17.87 -5.86 -12.98
CA ILE A 285 18.77 -4.84 -13.49
C ILE A 285 20.18 -5.40 -13.49
N GLY A 286 20.84 -5.38 -14.64
CA GLY A 286 22.17 -5.93 -14.78
C GLY A 286 22.86 -5.51 -16.07
N ASP A 287 24.15 -5.82 -16.16
CA ASP A 287 24.96 -5.57 -17.34
C ASP A 287 24.91 -6.78 -18.28
N VAL A 288 24.69 -6.51 -19.56
CA VAL A 288 24.64 -7.59 -20.55
C VAL A 288 26.06 -7.93 -21.00
N ASN A 289 26.49 -9.16 -20.73
CA ASN A 289 27.80 -9.70 -21.08
C ASN A 289 27.66 -11.03 -21.85
N GLN A 290 28.80 -11.61 -22.21
CA GLN A 290 28.85 -12.89 -22.90
C GLN A 290 29.66 -13.90 -22.06
N HIS A 291 29.08 -15.06 -21.81
CA HIS A 291 29.74 -16.16 -21.12
C HIS A 291 29.66 -17.43 -21.97
N GLY A 292 30.81 -18.04 -22.28
CA GLY A 292 30.85 -19.26 -23.11
C GLY A 292 30.23 -19.10 -24.52
N GLY A 293 30.19 -17.87 -25.04
CA GLY A 293 29.58 -17.55 -26.34
C GLY A 293 28.08 -17.25 -26.29
N LYS A 294 27.41 -17.45 -25.14
CA LYS A 294 25.99 -17.12 -24.94
C LYS A 294 25.81 -15.77 -24.23
N THR A 295 24.74 -15.07 -24.56
CA THR A 295 24.34 -13.83 -23.90
C THR A 295 23.88 -14.11 -22.47
N GLN A 296 24.45 -13.39 -21.51
CA GLN A 296 24.17 -13.52 -20.08
C GLN A 296 24.06 -12.13 -19.43
N ILE A 297 23.16 -11.99 -18.45
CA ILE A 297 23.04 -10.77 -17.66
C ILE A 297 23.77 -10.96 -16.33
N GLU A 298 24.71 -10.08 -16.01
CA GLU A 298 25.30 -10.00 -14.69
C GLU A 298 24.41 -9.13 -13.80
N SER A 299 23.66 -9.77 -12.91
CA SER A 299 22.66 -9.12 -12.07
C SER A 299 23.31 -8.17 -11.06
N SER A 300 22.96 -6.90 -11.17
CA SER A 300 23.24 -5.87 -10.18
C SER A 300 22.13 -5.77 -9.12
N SER A 301 20.88 -5.99 -9.52
CA SER A 301 19.72 -6.00 -8.62
C SER A 301 18.65 -6.92 -9.18
N MET A 302 18.01 -7.71 -8.32
CA MET A 302 16.85 -8.52 -8.63
C MET A 302 15.78 -8.29 -7.57
N VAL A 303 14.54 -8.04 -8.00
CA VAL A 303 13.41 -7.77 -7.10
C VAL A 303 12.19 -8.51 -7.60
N LYS A 304 11.47 -9.21 -6.72
CA LYS A 304 10.19 -9.84 -7.08
C LYS A 304 9.15 -8.80 -7.50
N LEU A 305 8.43 -9.13 -8.57
CA LEU A 305 7.27 -8.39 -9.03
C LEU A 305 6.02 -8.93 -8.33
N ASP A 306 5.24 -8.03 -7.74
CA ASP A 306 4.00 -8.36 -7.04
C ASP A 306 2.79 -7.65 -7.65
N GLY A 307 1.60 -8.24 -7.45
CA GLY A 307 0.31 -7.69 -7.88
C GLY A 307 0.23 -7.47 -9.39
N SER A 308 -0.29 -6.31 -9.80
CA SER A 308 -0.58 -6.00 -11.21
C SER A 308 0.60 -6.16 -12.17
N LYS A 309 1.85 -5.92 -11.73
CA LYS A 309 3.02 -6.07 -12.61
C LYS A 309 3.31 -7.53 -12.95
N LYS A 310 3.14 -8.43 -11.98
CA LYS A 310 3.28 -9.87 -12.18
C LYS A 310 2.22 -10.37 -13.17
N GLU A 311 0.97 -10.01 -12.94
CA GLU A 311 -0.15 -10.39 -13.82
C GLU A 311 0.06 -9.90 -15.27
N GLN A 312 0.55 -8.67 -15.43
CA GLN A 312 0.86 -8.13 -16.76
C GLN A 312 1.98 -8.90 -17.46
N LEU A 313 3.06 -9.25 -16.75
CA LEU A 313 4.16 -10.01 -17.32
C LEU A 313 3.71 -11.42 -17.74
N HIS A 314 3.02 -12.13 -16.86
CA HIS A 314 2.50 -13.47 -17.16
C HIS A 314 1.58 -13.44 -18.38
N LYS A 315 0.70 -12.42 -18.46
CA LYS A 315 -0.16 -12.24 -19.63
C LYS A 315 0.63 -12.01 -20.92
N LEU A 316 1.71 -11.22 -20.90
CA LEU A 316 2.55 -11.01 -22.07
C LEU A 316 3.22 -12.30 -22.54
N ILE A 317 3.75 -13.09 -21.59
CA ILE A 317 4.35 -14.40 -21.85
C ILE A 317 3.28 -15.33 -22.45
N ASP A 318 2.10 -15.37 -21.85
CA ASP A 318 0.98 -16.19 -22.31
C ASP A 318 0.51 -15.82 -23.72
N ASP A 319 0.33 -14.54 -24.00
CA ASP A 319 -0.11 -14.06 -25.32
C ASP A 319 0.93 -14.39 -26.40
N ALA A 320 2.23 -14.24 -26.09
CA ALA A 320 3.30 -14.57 -27.03
C ALA A 320 3.45 -16.06 -27.29
N LEU A 321 3.38 -16.89 -26.25
CA LEU A 321 3.39 -18.35 -26.39
C LEU A 321 2.15 -18.84 -27.15
N ASN A 322 0.98 -18.21 -26.98
CA ASN A 322 -0.23 -18.53 -27.74
C ASN A 322 -0.07 -18.18 -29.23
N ALA A 323 0.53 -17.03 -29.54
CA ALA A 323 0.82 -16.63 -30.91
C ALA A 323 1.81 -17.60 -31.58
N LYS A 324 2.88 -18.01 -30.88
CA LYS A 324 3.87 -18.98 -31.38
C LYS A 324 3.27 -20.40 -31.55
N ALA A 325 2.26 -20.73 -30.75
CA ALA A 325 1.59 -22.03 -30.80
C ALA A 325 0.60 -22.17 -31.97
N GLU A 326 0.21 -21.07 -32.63
CA GLU A 326 -0.75 -21.12 -33.73
C GLU A 326 -0.24 -22.03 -34.87
N PRO A 327 -1.01 -23.05 -35.27
CA PRO A 327 -0.58 -23.98 -36.32
C PRO A 327 -0.70 -23.34 -37.71
N GLU A 328 0.22 -23.71 -38.59
CA GLU A 328 0.17 -23.33 -40.00
C GLU A 328 -1.13 -23.80 -40.66
N GLU A 329 -1.57 -23.07 -41.69
CA GLU A 329 -2.71 -23.50 -42.48
C GLU A 329 -2.26 -24.54 -43.51
N VAL A 330 -2.72 -25.78 -43.30
CA VAL A 330 -2.44 -26.92 -44.18
C VAL A 330 -3.72 -27.47 -44.78
N ASP A 331 -3.60 -28.03 -45.98
CA ASP A 331 -4.67 -28.78 -46.64
C ASP A 331 -4.69 -30.24 -46.17
N PHE A 332 -5.87 -30.84 -46.14
CA PHE A 332 -6.00 -32.28 -45.87
C PHE A 332 -5.46 -33.13 -47.02
N LEU A 333 -4.98 -34.33 -46.69
CA LEU A 333 -4.49 -35.30 -47.68
C LEU A 333 -5.60 -35.83 -48.61
N VAL A 334 -6.86 -35.70 -48.20
CA VAL A 334 -8.04 -36.15 -48.94
C VAL A 334 -9.10 -35.05 -48.95
N LYS A 335 -9.96 -35.05 -49.98
CA LYS A 335 -11.14 -34.17 -50.03
C LYS A 335 -12.24 -34.79 -49.16
N SER A 336 -12.66 -34.11 -48.11
CA SER A 336 -13.73 -34.54 -47.21
C SER A 336 -14.44 -33.35 -46.59
N ASP A 337 -15.76 -33.28 -46.74
CA ASP A 337 -16.57 -32.22 -46.14
C ASP A 337 -16.60 -32.35 -44.61
N ILE A 338 -16.56 -33.57 -44.08
CA ILE A 338 -16.49 -33.84 -42.64
C ILE A 338 -15.18 -33.28 -42.07
N LEU A 339 -14.04 -33.53 -42.72
CA LEU A 339 -12.75 -33.00 -42.25
C LEU A 339 -12.72 -31.47 -42.32
N ASN A 340 -13.33 -30.87 -43.33
CA ASN A 340 -13.46 -29.41 -43.43
C ASN A 340 -14.27 -28.83 -42.26
N LYS A 341 -15.37 -29.50 -41.86
CA LYS A 341 -16.15 -29.14 -40.67
C LYS A 341 -15.35 -29.31 -39.37
N LEU A 342 -14.52 -30.35 -39.27
CA LEU A 342 -13.66 -30.61 -38.10
C LEU A 342 -12.40 -29.73 -38.04
N LYS A 343 -12.03 -29.05 -39.13
CA LYS A 343 -10.79 -28.25 -39.23
C LYS A 343 -10.62 -27.26 -38.07
N PRO A 344 -11.63 -26.51 -37.61
CA PRO A 344 -11.47 -25.60 -36.46
C PRO A 344 -11.05 -26.32 -35.17
N LYS A 345 -11.70 -27.44 -34.84
CA LYS A 345 -11.38 -28.25 -33.65
C LYS A 345 -10.03 -28.95 -33.77
N MET A 346 -9.67 -29.45 -34.95
CA MET A 346 -8.33 -30.00 -35.19
C MET A 346 -7.23 -28.94 -35.06
N ARG A 347 -7.48 -27.71 -35.53
CA ARG A 347 -6.55 -26.58 -35.33
C ARG A 347 -6.43 -26.21 -33.86
N GLU A 348 -7.52 -26.23 -33.11
CA GLU A 348 -7.52 -26.01 -31.66
C GLU A 348 -6.67 -27.06 -30.94
N ALA A 349 -6.86 -28.34 -31.25
CA ALA A 349 -6.07 -29.44 -30.70
C ALA A 349 -4.57 -29.29 -31.02
N ALA A 350 -4.24 -29.00 -32.28
CA ALA A 350 -2.86 -28.77 -32.71
C ALA A 350 -2.23 -27.57 -31.98
N ARG A 351 -2.98 -26.48 -31.81
CA ARG A 351 -2.53 -25.29 -31.06
C ARG A 351 -2.24 -25.64 -29.60
N LYS A 352 -3.11 -26.39 -28.92
CA LYS A 352 -2.89 -26.82 -27.53
C LYS A 352 -1.66 -27.70 -27.38
N ILE A 353 -1.48 -28.66 -28.27
CA ILE A 353 -0.30 -29.54 -28.26
C ILE A 353 0.98 -28.72 -28.48
N ARG A 354 1.01 -27.84 -29.50
CA ARG A 354 2.15 -26.95 -29.76
C ARG A 354 2.44 -26.03 -28.57
N ARG A 355 1.39 -25.47 -27.95
CA ARG A 355 1.51 -24.61 -26.78
C ARG A 355 2.12 -25.37 -25.60
N ALA A 356 1.66 -26.58 -25.32
CA ALA A 356 2.20 -27.41 -24.24
C ALA A 356 3.69 -27.73 -24.45
N ILE A 357 4.11 -28.01 -25.69
CA ILE A 357 5.53 -28.21 -26.03
C ILE A 357 6.35 -26.94 -25.76
N LEU A 358 5.87 -25.78 -26.23
CA LEU A 358 6.54 -24.49 -26.02
C LEU A 358 6.62 -24.10 -24.53
N ASP A 359 5.62 -24.50 -23.75
CA ASP A 359 5.54 -24.24 -22.31
C ASP A 359 6.41 -25.21 -21.46
N GLY A 360 7.05 -26.19 -22.11
CA GLY A 360 7.88 -27.20 -21.44
C GLY A 360 7.06 -28.26 -20.68
N ARG A 361 5.81 -28.51 -21.08
CA ARG A 361 4.96 -29.55 -20.49
C ARG A 361 5.17 -30.87 -21.22
N THR A 362 5.13 -31.97 -20.47
CA THR A 362 5.15 -33.32 -21.05
C THR A 362 3.85 -33.59 -21.81
N ILE A 363 3.97 -34.13 -23.02
CA ILE A 363 2.83 -34.66 -23.77
C ILE A 363 2.65 -36.13 -23.39
N LEU A 364 1.58 -36.42 -22.66
CA LEU A 364 1.20 -37.78 -22.28
C LEU A 364 0.13 -38.28 -23.24
N LEU A 365 0.53 -39.16 -24.15
CA LEU A 365 -0.32 -39.72 -25.18
C LEU A 365 -0.83 -41.11 -24.79
N ARG A 366 -2.15 -41.25 -24.71
CA ARG A 366 -2.84 -42.55 -24.66
C ARG A 366 -3.53 -42.82 -25.99
N HIS A 367 -3.58 -44.08 -26.36
CA HIS A 367 -4.34 -44.53 -27.52
C HIS A 367 -4.86 -45.94 -27.32
N HIS A 368 -5.96 -46.30 -27.98
CA HIS A 368 -6.44 -47.69 -27.94
C HIS A 368 -5.40 -48.66 -28.54
N ASN A 369 -5.32 -49.86 -27.98
CA ASN A 369 -4.33 -50.88 -28.33
C ASN A 369 -4.76 -51.77 -29.50
N ASP A 370 -5.15 -51.14 -30.60
CA ASP A 370 -5.46 -51.79 -31.86
C ASP A 370 -4.70 -51.15 -33.04
N ALA A 371 -5.05 -51.51 -34.27
CA ALA A 371 -4.35 -51.00 -35.44
C ALA A 371 -4.55 -49.49 -35.63
N ASP A 372 -5.76 -48.97 -35.39
CA ASP A 372 -6.06 -47.56 -35.65
C ASP A 372 -5.42 -46.67 -34.59
N GLY A 373 -5.66 -46.97 -33.30
CA GLY A 373 -5.05 -46.26 -32.18
C GLY A 373 -3.51 -46.28 -32.24
N ILE A 374 -2.88 -47.41 -32.58
CA ILE A 374 -1.41 -47.47 -32.76
C ILE A 374 -0.95 -46.58 -33.92
N CYS A 375 -1.64 -46.62 -35.06
CA CYS A 375 -1.29 -45.76 -36.20
C CYS A 375 -1.42 -44.27 -35.85
N ALA A 376 -2.50 -43.88 -35.16
CA ALA A 376 -2.72 -42.51 -34.68
C ALA A 376 -1.62 -42.07 -33.70
N GLY A 377 -1.30 -42.91 -32.70
CA GLY A 377 -0.26 -42.65 -31.71
C GLY A 377 1.13 -42.46 -32.33
N VAL A 378 1.50 -43.31 -33.30
CA VAL A 378 2.79 -43.18 -34.00
C VAL A 378 2.82 -41.96 -34.91
N ALA A 379 1.71 -41.62 -35.59
CA ALA A 379 1.63 -40.41 -36.41
C ALA A 379 1.84 -39.15 -35.56
N MET A 380 1.21 -39.09 -34.38
CA MET A 380 1.38 -37.98 -33.44
C MET A 380 2.81 -37.91 -32.89
N GLU A 381 3.40 -39.05 -32.49
CA GLU A 381 4.80 -39.12 -32.02
C GLU A 381 5.76 -38.55 -33.07
N LYS A 382 5.59 -38.92 -34.34
CA LYS A 382 6.42 -38.42 -35.45
C LYS A 382 6.27 -36.93 -35.72
N ALA A 383 5.15 -36.33 -35.35
CA ALA A 383 4.93 -34.89 -35.47
C ALA A 383 5.44 -34.11 -34.25
N VAL A 384 5.28 -34.65 -33.04
CA VAL A 384 5.55 -33.98 -31.77
C VAL A 384 7.03 -34.03 -31.37
N VAL A 385 7.69 -35.19 -31.52
CA VAL A 385 9.08 -35.37 -31.06
C VAL A 385 10.06 -34.39 -31.73
N PRO A 386 10.02 -34.16 -33.07
CA PRO A 386 10.92 -33.18 -33.69
C PRO A 386 10.76 -31.75 -33.15
N LEU A 387 9.52 -31.34 -32.82
CA LEU A 387 9.27 -30.03 -32.23
C LEU A 387 9.84 -29.93 -30.81
N ILE A 388 9.73 -31.00 -30.02
CA ILE A 388 10.34 -31.08 -28.68
C ILE A 388 11.86 -30.95 -28.78
N GLU A 389 12.50 -31.65 -29.72
CA GLU A 389 13.96 -31.62 -29.92
C GLU A 389 14.46 -30.24 -30.40
N GLU A 390 13.67 -29.54 -31.22
CA GLU A 390 13.99 -28.18 -31.67
C GLU A 390 13.97 -27.18 -30.51
N ILE A 391 13.00 -27.29 -29.61
CA ILE A 391 12.83 -26.37 -28.47
C ILE A 391 13.78 -26.73 -27.32
N ASN A 392 14.02 -28.01 -27.10
CA ASN A 392 14.89 -28.52 -26.05
C ASN A 392 16.06 -29.30 -26.66
N PRO A 393 17.19 -28.63 -26.98
CA PRO A 393 18.34 -29.26 -27.64
C PRO A 393 19.13 -30.24 -26.74
N SER A 394 18.58 -30.64 -25.59
CA SER A 394 19.14 -31.71 -24.77
C SER A 394 18.92 -33.05 -25.48
N ASN A 395 19.97 -33.88 -25.54
CA ASN A 395 19.94 -35.18 -26.21
C ASN A 395 18.84 -36.14 -25.67
N ASP A 396 18.33 -35.90 -24.46
CA ASP A 396 17.34 -36.75 -23.80
C ASP A 396 15.93 -36.14 -23.74
N ALA A 397 15.70 -34.96 -24.34
CA ALA A 397 14.44 -34.22 -24.22
C ALA A 397 13.20 -35.05 -24.59
N GLN A 398 13.30 -35.89 -25.63
CA GLN A 398 12.21 -36.77 -26.07
C GLN A 398 11.71 -37.70 -24.95
N TYR A 399 12.59 -38.18 -24.07
CA TYR A 399 12.23 -39.15 -23.02
C TYR A 399 11.52 -38.51 -21.83
N TYR A 400 11.73 -37.21 -21.61
CA TYR A 400 11.13 -36.47 -20.51
C TYR A 400 9.82 -35.78 -20.93
N TYR A 401 9.79 -35.24 -22.14
CA TYR A 401 8.67 -34.41 -22.61
C TYR A 401 7.66 -35.13 -23.50
N PHE A 402 7.88 -36.40 -23.83
CA PHE A 402 6.91 -37.21 -24.56
C PHE A 402 6.80 -38.61 -23.96
N LYS A 403 5.57 -39.01 -23.59
CA LYS A 403 5.28 -40.36 -23.10
C LYS A 403 4.10 -40.90 -23.89
N ARG A 404 4.27 -42.05 -24.55
CA ARG A 404 3.18 -42.77 -25.24
C ARG A 404 2.92 -44.10 -24.57
N SER A 405 1.68 -44.34 -24.18
CA SER A 405 1.24 -45.60 -23.56
C SER A 405 -0.07 -46.09 -24.19
N PRO A 406 -0.15 -47.34 -24.65
CA PRO A 406 -1.41 -47.90 -25.15
C PRO A 406 -2.37 -48.17 -23.99
N SER A 407 -3.67 -48.01 -24.23
CA SER A 407 -4.77 -48.42 -23.35
C SER A 407 -5.41 -49.69 -23.89
N LYS A 408 -5.61 -50.67 -23.00
CA LYS A 408 -6.11 -51.99 -23.40
C LYS A 408 -7.61 -51.98 -23.64
N ALA A 409 -8.36 -51.24 -22.83
CA ALA A 409 -9.77 -51.00 -23.06
C ALA A 409 -9.99 -49.90 -24.12
N PRO A 410 -11.17 -49.87 -24.78
CA PRO A 410 -11.54 -48.83 -25.73
C PRO A 410 -12.01 -47.52 -25.04
N PHE A 411 -11.56 -47.28 -23.81
CA PHE A 411 -11.80 -46.08 -23.02
C PHE A 411 -10.62 -45.88 -22.06
N TYR A 412 -10.49 -44.69 -21.49
CA TYR A 412 -9.43 -44.33 -20.56
C TYR A 412 -9.73 -44.92 -19.19
N GLU A 413 -9.07 -46.03 -18.86
CA GLU A 413 -9.34 -46.76 -17.62
C GLU A 413 -8.90 -45.97 -16.39
N LEU A 414 -9.60 -46.20 -15.27
CA LEU A 414 -9.22 -45.62 -13.99
C LEU A 414 -7.79 -46.01 -13.56
N GLU A 415 -7.38 -47.25 -13.86
CA GLU A 415 -6.01 -47.72 -13.59
C GLU A 415 -4.98 -46.93 -14.41
N ASP A 416 -5.30 -46.62 -15.67
CA ASP A 416 -4.41 -45.88 -16.56
C ASP A 416 -4.20 -44.45 -16.07
N VAL A 417 -5.27 -43.71 -15.78
CA VAL A 417 -5.16 -42.33 -15.30
C VAL A 417 -4.47 -42.24 -13.94
N VAL A 418 -4.74 -43.18 -13.02
CA VAL A 418 -4.08 -43.18 -11.70
C VAL A 418 -2.58 -43.38 -11.86
N LYS A 419 -2.17 -44.27 -12.77
CA LYS A 419 -0.75 -44.50 -13.07
C LYS A 419 -0.11 -43.26 -13.71
N ASP A 420 -0.80 -42.64 -14.65
CA ASP A 420 -0.33 -41.45 -15.36
C ASP A 420 -0.16 -40.25 -14.41
N LEU A 421 -1.15 -40.02 -13.55
CA LEU A 421 -1.10 -39.01 -12.49
C LEU A 421 0.02 -39.29 -11.49
N SER A 422 0.21 -40.55 -11.09
CA SER A 422 1.28 -40.92 -10.16
C SER A 422 2.66 -40.56 -10.70
N PHE A 423 2.93 -40.86 -11.97
CA PHE A 423 4.18 -40.48 -12.61
C PHE A 423 4.31 -38.96 -12.81
N ALA A 424 3.24 -38.28 -13.22
CA ALA A 424 3.26 -36.83 -13.40
C ALA A 424 3.56 -36.08 -12.10
N LEU A 425 2.96 -36.50 -10.98
CA LEU A 425 3.20 -35.91 -9.66
C LEU A 425 4.61 -36.22 -9.15
N GLU A 426 5.14 -37.42 -9.40
CA GLU A 426 6.52 -37.78 -9.06
C GLU A 426 7.53 -36.92 -9.84
N ASP A 427 7.29 -36.70 -11.13
CA ASP A 427 8.13 -35.86 -11.99
C ASP A 427 8.05 -34.38 -11.56
N GLN A 428 6.87 -33.89 -11.18
CA GLN A 428 6.71 -32.54 -10.63
C GLN A 428 7.48 -32.37 -9.31
N GLU A 429 7.37 -33.32 -8.38
CA GLU A 429 8.02 -33.25 -7.07
C GLU A 429 9.55 -33.36 -7.18
N ARG A 430 10.05 -34.26 -8.05
CA ARG A 430 11.50 -34.52 -8.17
C ARG A 430 12.24 -33.57 -9.09
N HIS A 431 11.58 -33.15 -10.17
CA HIS A 431 12.21 -32.45 -11.27
C HIS A 431 11.62 -31.07 -11.53
N GLY A 432 10.61 -30.64 -10.76
CA GLY A 432 9.95 -29.34 -10.96
C GLY A 432 9.15 -29.27 -12.26
N GLN A 433 8.87 -30.40 -12.91
CA GLN A 433 8.16 -30.42 -14.18
C GLN A 433 6.72 -29.94 -14.01
N LYS A 434 6.23 -29.20 -15.00
CA LYS A 434 4.81 -28.86 -15.09
C LYS A 434 3.99 -30.11 -15.36
N LEU A 435 2.74 -30.12 -14.87
CA LEU A 435 1.81 -31.22 -15.14
C LEU A 435 1.58 -31.37 -16.66
N PRO A 436 1.39 -32.61 -17.14
CA PRO A 436 1.36 -32.89 -18.58
C PRO A 436 0.14 -32.30 -19.27
N LEU A 437 0.18 -32.28 -20.61
CA LEU A 437 -1.02 -32.29 -21.44
C LEU A 437 -1.35 -33.76 -21.75
N ILE A 438 -2.56 -34.22 -21.41
CA ILE A 438 -3.03 -35.55 -21.78
C ILE A 438 -3.65 -35.49 -23.18
N VAL A 439 -3.23 -36.38 -24.06
CA VAL A 439 -3.77 -36.54 -25.42
C VAL A 439 -4.31 -37.95 -25.56
N LEU A 440 -5.62 -38.08 -25.73
CA LEU A 440 -6.33 -39.34 -25.93
C LEU A 440 -6.65 -39.49 -27.42
N LEU A 441 -6.21 -40.60 -28.02
CA LEU A 441 -6.44 -40.92 -29.43
C LEU A 441 -7.21 -42.23 -29.56
N ASP A 442 -8.27 -42.25 -30.36
CA ASP A 442 -9.10 -43.46 -30.56
C ASP A 442 -9.72 -43.99 -29.24
N ASN A 443 -9.85 -43.11 -28.25
CA ASN A 443 -10.55 -43.28 -26.99
C ASN A 443 -10.84 -41.91 -26.36
N GLY A 444 -11.59 -41.84 -25.27
CA GLY A 444 -11.81 -40.60 -24.52
C GLY A 444 -13.15 -39.89 -24.78
N SER A 445 -13.96 -40.34 -25.75
CA SER A 445 -15.21 -39.65 -26.12
C SER A 445 -16.47 -40.16 -25.43
N THR A 446 -16.40 -41.25 -24.66
CA THR A 446 -17.57 -41.99 -24.18
C THR A 446 -17.87 -41.72 -22.71
N GLU A 447 -19.08 -42.05 -22.24
CA GLU A 447 -19.44 -41.87 -20.83
C GLU A 447 -18.54 -42.69 -19.88
N GLU A 448 -18.02 -43.81 -20.36
CA GLU A 448 -17.06 -44.65 -19.66
C GLU A 448 -15.75 -43.92 -19.33
N ASP A 449 -15.36 -42.90 -20.11
CA ASP A 449 -14.15 -42.09 -19.90
C ASP A 449 -14.32 -41.05 -18.79
N ILE A 450 -15.56 -40.64 -18.48
CA ILE A 450 -15.86 -39.49 -17.60
C ILE A 450 -15.15 -39.61 -16.26
N VAL A 451 -15.20 -40.79 -15.62
CA VAL A 451 -14.62 -40.97 -14.28
C VAL A 451 -13.10 -40.78 -14.31
N ALA A 452 -12.42 -41.22 -15.37
CA ALA A 452 -10.99 -41.02 -15.52
C ALA A 452 -10.65 -39.56 -15.85
N LEU A 453 -11.41 -38.93 -16.75
CA LEU A 453 -11.25 -37.52 -17.12
C LEU A 453 -11.47 -36.58 -15.91
N MET A 454 -12.48 -36.86 -15.09
CA MET A 454 -12.73 -36.16 -13.82
C MET A 454 -11.50 -36.18 -12.91
N GLN A 455 -10.80 -37.31 -12.81
CA GLN A 455 -9.58 -37.39 -12.00
C GLN A 455 -8.47 -36.48 -12.54
N ALA A 456 -8.24 -36.46 -13.85
CA ALA A 456 -7.28 -35.55 -14.46
C ALA A 456 -7.65 -34.08 -14.17
N LYS A 457 -8.93 -33.73 -14.27
CA LYS A 457 -9.44 -32.37 -14.02
C LYS A 457 -9.33 -31.90 -12.57
N ILE A 458 -9.38 -32.80 -11.59
CA ILE A 458 -9.14 -32.45 -10.18
C ILE A 458 -7.72 -31.85 -9.98
N TYR A 459 -6.76 -32.26 -10.80
CA TYR A 459 -5.39 -31.74 -10.79
C TYR A 459 -5.16 -30.59 -11.77
N ASP A 460 -6.23 -30.03 -12.36
CA ASP A 460 -6.17 -28.98 -13.38
C ASP A 460 -5.34 -29.37 -14.62
N ILE A 461 -5.38 -30.66 -14.96
CA ILE A 461 -4.70 -31.19 -16.15
C ILE A 461 -5.55 -30.94 -17.39
N GLU A 462 -4.91 -30.40 -18.42
CA GLU A 462 -5.53 -30.25 -19.73
C GLU A 462 -5.58 -31.60 -20.46
N VAL A 463 -6.70 -31.85 -21.13
CA VAL A 463 -6.99 -33.07 -21.88
C VAL A 463 -7.50 -32.71 -23.29
N VAL A 464 -6.86 -33.30 -24.29
CA VAL A 464 -7.26 -33.25 -25.71
C VAL A 464 -7.69 -34.64 -26.14
N VAL A 465 -8.90 -34.75 -26.68
CA VAL A 465 -9.46 -36.00 -27.21
C VAL A 465 -9.59 -35.89 -28.73
N ILE A 466 -9.06 -36.85 -29.45
CA ILE A 466 -9.24 -37.01 -30.90
C ILE A 466 -9.68 -38.44 -31.16
N ASP A 467 -10.96 -38.62 -31.45
CA ASP A 467 -11.57 -39.94 -31.47
C ASP A 467 -12.77 -39.95 -32.43
N HIS A 468 -13.22 -41.14 -32.79
CA HIS A 468 -14.25 -41.39 -33.80
C HIS A 468 -15.35 -42.36 -33.31
N HIS A 469 -15.35 -42.72 -32.03
CA HIS A 469 -16.45 -43.45 -31.40
C HIS A 469 -17.66 -42.52 -31.20
N SER A 470 -18.86 -43.10 -31.17
CA SER A 470 -20.07 -42.33 -30.87
C SER A 470 -20.02 -41.85 -29.42
N PRO A 471 -20.12 -40.54 -29.16
CA PRO A 471 -20.00 -39.97 -27.81
C PRO A 471 -21.27 -40.13 -26.95
N GLY A 472 -22.29 -40.85 -27.44
CA GLY A 472 -23.58 -41.00 -26.78
C GLY A 472 -24.58 -39.93 -27.19
N ASP A 473 -25.44 -39.52 -26.25
CA ASP A 473 -26.52 -38.57 -26.50
C ASP A 473 -26.00 -37.14 -26.62
N LEU A 474 -26.46 -36.42 -27.65
CA LEU A 474 -26.18 -34.99 -27.81
C LEU A 474 -26.99 -34.19 -26.77
N LEU A 475 -26.30 -33.42 -25.93
CA LEU A 475 -26.89 -32.60 -24.88
C LEU A 475 -27.34 -31.23 -25.40
N SER A 476 -26.57 -30.65 -26.32
CA SER A 476 -26.93 -29.44 -27.05
C SER A 476 -26.62 -29.62 -28.53
N VAL A 477 -27.38 -28.90 -29.36
CA VAL A 477 -27.26 -28.94 -30.81
C VAL A 477 -27.34 -27.52 -31.33
N GLU A 478 -26.33 -27.11 -32.07
CA GLU A 478 -26.29 -25.89 -32.86
C GLU A 478 -26.57 -26.26 -34.31
N GLU A 479 -27.66 -25.71 -34.87
CA GLU A 479 -28.08 -25.95 -36.24
C GLU A 479 -28.01 -24.67 -37.07
N GLU A 480 -27.41 -24.74 -38.24
CA GLU A 480 -27.47 -23.71 -39.28
C GLU A 480 -28.00 -24.33 -40.57
N ASP A 481 -29.02 -23.70 -41.18
CA ASP A 481 -29.66 -24.16 -42.42
C ASP A 481 -30.15 -25.63 -42.41
N GLY A 482 -30.46 -26.16 -41.23
CA GLY A 482 -30.93 -27.55 -41.04
C GLY A 482 -29.81 -28.58 -40.98
N GLU A 483 -28.55 -28.16 -40.92
CA GLU A 483 -27.40 -29.01 -40.61
C GLU A 483 -26.88 -28.73 -39.20
N ILE A 484 -26.53 -29.79 -38.48
CA ILE A 484 -25.81 -29.67 -37.21
C ILE A 484 -24.41 -29.14 -37.51
N VAL A 485 -24.10 -27.96 -36.99
CA VAL A 485 -22.78 -27.30 -37.11
C VAL A 485 -21.96 -27.41 -35.84
N GLY A 486 -22.59 -27.73 -34.72
CA GLY A 486 -21.94 -28.01 -33.44
C GLY A 486 -22.88 -28.76 -32.51
N ALA A 487 -22.32 -29.53 -31.59
CA ALA A 487 -23.06 -30.20 -30.54
C ALA A 487 -22.18 -30.34 -29.30
N THR A 488 -22.81 -30.54 -28.14
CA THR A 488 -22.08 -30.89 -26.91
C THR A 488 -22.54 -32.23 -26.37
N VAL A 489 -21.62 -32.95 -25.74
CA VAL A 489 -21.83 -34.28 -25.16
C VAL A 489 -21.35 -34.33 -23.72
N ALA A 490 -21.66 -35.41 -23.01
CA ALA A 490 -21.36 -35.53 -21.58
C ALA A 490 -19.86 -35.38 -21.23
N VAL A 491 -18.97 -35.83 -22.13
CA VAL A 491 -17.51 -35.74 -21.92
C VAL A 491 -16.95 -34.32 -22.07
N ASP A 492 -17.64 -33.41 -22.76
CA ASP A 492 -17.13 -32.05 -23.06
C ASP A 492 -16.90 -31.20 -21.80
N GLU A 493 -17.57 -31.51 -20.69
CA GLU A 493 -17.34 -30.86 -19.40
C GLU A 493 -15.94 -31.18 -18.82
N TYR A 494 -15.34 -32.29 -19.24
CA TYR A 494 -14.11 -32.84 -18.65
C TYR A 494 -12.90 -32.82 -19.59
N VAL A 495 -13.03 -32.20 -20.77
CA VAL A 495 -11.95 -32.10 -21.77
C VAL A 495 -11.83 -30.66 -22.27
N ASP A 496 -10.63 -30.23 -22.65
CA ASP A 496 -10.41 -28.87 -23.15
C ASP A 496 -10.55 -28.77 -24.66
N THR A 497 -10.39 -29.89 -25.36
CA THR A 497 -10.66 -29.98 -26.79
C THR A 497 -11.11 -31.39 -27.11
N HIS A 498 -12.26 -31.47 -27.77
CA HIS A 498 -12.85 -32.71 -28.23
C HIS A 498 -13.00 -32.62 -29.76
N VAL A 499 -12.28 -33.48 -30.46
CA VAL A 499 -12.37 -33.65 -31.91
C VAL A 499 -13.06 -34.98 -32.16
N ASN A 500 -14.32 -34.91 -32.60
CA ASN A 500 -15.14 -36.09 -32.88
C ASN A 500 -16.10 -35.78 -34.04
N PRO A 501 -16.30 -36.70 -35.01
CA PRO A 501 -17.10 -36.46 -36.21
C PRO A 501 -18.63 -36.48 -36.01
N TYR A 502 -19.13 -36.84 -34.83
CA TYR A 502 -20.58 -36.99 -34.56
C TYR A 502 -21.29 -35.69 -34.22
#